data_AF-A0A7C2LIC2-F1
#
_entry.id   AF-A0A7C2LIC2-F1
#
_cell.length_a   1.000
_cell.length_b   1.000
_cell.length_c   1.000
_cell.angle_alpha   90.00
_cell.angle_beta   90.00
_cell.angle_gamma   90.00
#
_symmetry.space_group_name_H-M   'P 1'
#
loop_
_entity.id
_entity.type
_entity.pdbx_description
1 polymer ?
#
loop_
_entity_poly.entity_id
_entity_poly.type
_entity_poly.pdbx_seq_one_letter_code
_entity_poly.pdbx_strand_id
1 'polypeptide(L)'
;LGEELKLAVIAPIDEAGLYYEGYGPFTGMHASDVAPKVFEILAEKGMLYKTEPYRHSYPHCWRDRSELVFRLVTEWFINPDRDYGDGLTLREHLLKASQDIEWYPPYMKHRMTDWLTNMESWCISRKRYWGIPLPFYTNADESTVYVVGSLAELERMAVEEDREKAVRLPELHRPWIDEIRIRHPETGEVLTRVKDVGDCWLDAGIVPYSTLGYRDLVSFEEYKSEQDAVNRADSRALFPERNWGHEYWKAWFPGELVCEMRAQIRCWFYSMLFMSVALEDRTPYRKVKTYEEVRDEQGREMHKSLGNAIWFDDAVEKAGPDVLRWLYASWPPTTPLRFGFHTTQETARRLLNVWNVYAFYQTYAEIDRPQVARSLQVDESFSRLDRWILSRLQRLIQSCRASLDQFDTHTVVRDVEAFLEELSNWYIRRNRRRFWKAEMGPDKQAAYNTLAHVLHTLSILTAPIIPFVTEHIYQDALRAEEWPESIHLCKYPEAREDWLDEALEAEVALAREAASLGLAARNAAKIKVR
;
A
#
# COMPACT_ATOMS: atom_id res chain seq x y z
N LEU A 1 -7.75 10.91 38.48
CA LEU A 1 -8.37 11.84 39.46
C LEU A 1 -9.68 11.31 40.05
N GLY A 2 -10.75 11.08 39.27
CA GLY A 2 -12.03 10.60 39.83
C GLY A 2 -11.91 9.27 40.59
N GLU A 3 -11.24 8.29 39.98
CA GLU A 3 -10.93 6.99 40.61
C GLU A 3 -9.98 7.14 41.82
N GLU A 4 -8.89 7.90 41.64
CA GLU A 4 -7.88 8.17 42.68
C GLU A 4 -8.50 8.77 43.95
N LEU A 5 -9.43 9.70 43.79
CA LEU A 5 -10.15 10.37 44.89
C LEU A 5 -11.43 9.62 45.31
N LYS A 6 -11.74 8.47 44.68
CA LYS A 6 -12.94 7.65 44.95
C LYS A 6 -14.25 8.46 44.88
N LEU A 7 -14.36 9.33 43.88
CA LEU A 7 -15.56 10.13 43.67
C LEU A 7 -16.67 9.31 43.01
N ALA A 8 -17.92 9.65 43.31
CA ALA A 8 -19.06 9.08 42.61
C ALA A 8 -18.98 9.41 41.11
N VAL A 9 -19.23 8.40 40.28
CA VAL A 9 -19.21 8.56 38.82
C VAL A 9 -20.58 8.97 38.33
N ILE A 10 -20.66 10.09 37.62
CA ILE A 10 -21.90 10.62 37.05
C ILE A 10 -21.79 10.57 35.53
N ALA A 11 -22.67 9.79 34.90
CA ALA A 11 -22.79 9.70 33.44
C ALA A 11 -24.15 10.31 33.03
N PRO A 12 -24.19 11.60 32.66
CA PRO A 12 -25.45 12.32 32.54
C PRO A 12 -26.19 12.11 31.21
N ILE A 13 -25.56 11.45 30.25
CA ILE A 13 -26.06 11.30 28.87
C ILE A 13 -26.25 9.84 28.47
N ASP A 14 -27.22 9.60 27.59
CA ASP A 14 -27.54 8.31 27.00
C ASP A 14 -26.69 7.98 25.75
N GLU A 15 -27.03 6.89 25.06
CA GLU A 15 -26.30 6.44 23.86
C GLU A 15 -26.49 7.36 22.64
N ALA A 16 -27.54 8.19 22.64
CA ALA A 16 -27.80 9.19 21.61
C ALA A 16 -27.17 10.56 21.95
N GLY A 17 -26.43 10.66 23.06
CA GLY A 17 -25.83 11.92 23.52
C GLY A 17 -26.83 12.87 24.17
N LEU A 18 -28.01 12.37 24.57
CA LEU A 18 -29.06 13.16 25.21
C LEU A 18 -28.98 13.04 26.73
N TYR A 19 -29.20 14.13 27.45
CA TYR A 19 -29.27 14.11 28.90
C TYR A 19 -30.49 13.32 29.41
N TYR A 20 -30.27 12.44 30.39
CA TYR A 20 -31.33 11.63 31.00
C TYR A 20 -32.42 12.47 31.70
N GLU A 21 -33.54 11.83 32.04
CA GLU A 21 -34.53 12.41 32.94
C GLU A 21 -33.90 12.71 34.32
N GLY A 22 -34.35 13.80 34.94
CA GLY A 22 -33.85 14.25 36.25
C GLY A 22 -32.72 15.29 36.19
N TYR A 23 -32.24 15.66 35.01
CA TYR A 23 -31.25 16.73 34.80
C TYR A 23 -31.88 18.13 34.60
N GLY A 24 -33.13 18.29 35.03
CA GLY A 24 -33.85 19.57 35.05
C GLY A 24 -34.00 20.16 33.64
N PRO A 25 -33.58 21.41 33.40
CA PRO A 25 -33.75 22.07 32.10
C PRO A 25 -32.92 21.44 30.97
N PHE A 26 -31.97 20.55 31.31
CA PHE A 26 -31.14 19.87 30.31
C PHE A 26 -31.73 18.55 29.85
N THR A 27 -32.73 17.99 30.53
CA THR A 27 -33.32 16.70 30.17
C THR A 27 -33.77 16.69 28.71
N GLY A 28 -33.31 15.69 27.94
CA GLY A 28 -33.59 15.55 26.51
C GLY A 28 -32.78 16.47 25.59
N MET A 29 -31.93 17.35 26.11
CA MET A 29 -31.02 18.15 25.29
C MET A 29 -29.81 17.32 24.85
N HIS A 30 -29.31 17.57 23.64
CA HIS A 30 -28.07 16.97 23.14
C HIS A 30 -26.84 17.65 23.74
N ALA A 31 -25.79 16.88 24.03
CA ALA A 31 -24.59 17.35 24.71
C ALA A 31 -23.86 18.52 24.03
N SER A 32 -23.94 18.63 22.70
CA SER A 32 -23.35 19.76 21.96
C SER A 32 -24.08 21.10 22.22
N ASP A 33 -25.35 21.04 22.59
CA ASP A 33 -26.25 22.20 22.55
C ASP A 33 -26.51 22.79 23.94
N VAL A 34 -25.98 22.17 25.01
CA VAL A 34 -26.24 22.59 26.39
C VAL A 34 -25.46 23.82 26.82
N ALA A 35 -24.32 24.11 26.19
CA ALA A 35 -23.41 25.18 26.64
C ALA A 35 -24.09 26.57 26.72
N PRO A 36 -24.86 27.04 25.71
CA PRO A 36 -25.60 28.30 25.82
C PRO A 36 -26.55 28.33 27.02
N LYS A 37 -27.27 27.23 27.26
CA LYS A 37 -28.24 27.14 28.36
C LYS A 37 -27.56 27.15 29.73
N VAL A 38 -26.40 26.52 29.84
CA VAL A 38 -25.55 26.58 31.05
C VAL A 38 -25.14 28.02 31.34
N PHE A 39 -24.72 28.79 30.32
CA PHE A 39 -24.33 30.19 30.52
C PHE A 39 -25.50 31.08 30.94
N GLU A 40 -26.69 30.91 30.36
CA GLU A 40 -27.91 31.61 30.79
C GLU A 40 -28.19 31.37 32.28
N ILE A 41 -28.21 30.10 32.71
CA ILE A 41 -28.52 29.73 34.11
C ILE A 41 -27.45 30.28 35.07
N LEU A 42 -26.17 30.24 34.69
CA LEU A 42 -25.09 30.81 35.51
C LEU A 42 -25.19 32.33 35.62
N ALA A 43 -25.61 33.02 34.56
CA ALA A 43 -25.84 34.45 34.55
C ALA A 43 -27.02 34.84 35.45
N GLU A 44 -28.16 34.16 35.31
CA GLU A 44 -29.36 34.35 36.15
C GLU A 44 -29.05 34.17 37.64
N LYS A 45 -28.16 33.24 37.98
CA LYS A 45 -27.72 32.99 39.36
C LYS A 45 -26.63 33.94 39.87
N GLY A 46 -26.15 34.88 39.04
CA GLY A 46 -25.04 35.77 39.40
C GLY A 46 -23.71 35.04 39.60
N MET A 47 -23.55 33.85 39.00
CA MET A 47 -22.35 33.00 39.10
C MET A 47 -21.45 33.07 37.85
N LEU A 48 -21.92 33.71 36.78
CA LEU A 48 -21.13 33.89 35.55
C LEU A 48 -20.19 35.09 35.67
N TYR A 49 -18.88 34.85 35.64
CA TYR A 49 -17.88 35.92 35.62
C TYR A 49 -17.58 36.43 34.20
N LYS A 50 -17.23 35.53 33.26
CA LYS A 50 -16.85 35.87 31.88
C LYS A 50 -17.05 34.69 30.94
N THR A 51 -17.38 34.98 29.68
CA THR A 51 -17.37 34.02 28.56
C THR A 51 -16.35 34.46 27.52
N GLU A 52 -15.59 33.50 26.96
CA GLU A 52 -14.62 33.75 25.89
C GLU A 52 -14.70 32.64 24.83
N PRO A 53 -14.64 32.97 23.54
CA PRO A 53 -14.55 31.96 22.49
C PRO A 53 -13.17 31.29 22.53
N TYR A 54 -13.16 29.94 22.50
CA TYR A 54 -11.92 29.16 22.58
C TYR A 54 -11.74 28.26 21.36
N ARG A 55 -10.71 28.52 20.56
CA ARG A 55 -10.36 27.72 19.38
C ARG A 55 -9.33 26.65 19.76
N HIS A 56 -9.70 25.39 19.58
CA HIS A 56 -8.82 24.24 19.86
C HIS A 56 -9.08 23.10 18.87
N SER A 57 -8.26 22.05 18.93
CA SER A 57 -8.47 20.80 18.18
C SER A 57 -9.40 19.89 18.97
N TYR A 58 -10.54 19.53 18.40
CA TYR A 58 -11.53 18.65 19.03
C TYR A 58 -11.66 17.33 18.25
N PRO A 59 -11.83 16.18 18.92
CA PRO A 59 -11.98 14.90 18.24
C PRO A 59 -13.34 14.82 17.53
N HIS A 60 -13.30 14.38 16.28
CA HIS A 60 -14.48 14.12 15.47
C HIS A 60 -14.44 12.69 14.96
N CYS A 61 -15.61 12.10 14.71
CA CYS A 61 -15.72 10.80 14.07
C CYS A 61 -15.01 10.84 12.71
N TRP A 62 -14.07 9.93 12.50
CA TRP A 62 -13.29 9.86 11.26
C TRP A 62 -14.14 9.48 10.03
N ARG A 63 -15.35 8.93 10.24
CA ARG A 63 -16.27 8.54 9.16
C ARG A 63 -17.23 9.65 8.76
N ASP A 64 -18.06 10.12 9.69
CA ASP A 64 -19.14 11.08 9.41
C ASP A 64 -18.84 12.51 9.87
N ARG A 65 -17.69 12.74 10.51
CA ARG A 65 -17.24 14.04 11.01
C ARG A 65 -18.09 14.65 12.12
N SER A 66 -18.99 13.88 12.74
CA SER A 66 -19.70 14.33 13.94
C SER A 66 -18.75 14.58 15.12
N GLU A 67 -19.07 15.54 15.98
CA GLU A 67 -18.32 15.80 17.21
C GLU A 67 -18.44 14.61 18.16
N LEU A 68 -17.32 14.15 18.72
CA LEU A 68 -17.33 13.02 19.64
C LEU A 68 -17.57 13.48 21.08
N VAL A 69 -18.42 12.76 21.81
CA VAL A 69 -18.66 12.99 23.23
C VAL A 69 -18.09 11.81 24.02
N PHE A 70 -17.30 12.10 25.06
CA PHE A 70 -16.78 11.08 25.95
C PHE A 70 -17.87 10.62 26.91
N ARG A 71 -18.15 9.31 26.90
CA ARG A 71 -19.18 8.66 27.73
C ARG A 71 -18.58 7.49 28.49
N LEU A 72 -19.05 7.28 29.72
CA LEU A 72 -18.75 6.07 30.47
C LEU A 72 -19.60 4.92 29.94
N VAL A 73 -18.93 3.84 29.52
CA VAL A 73 -19.55 2.65 28.94
C VAL A 73 -18.80 1.40 29.37
N THR A 74 -19.52 0.29 29.52
CA THR A 74 -18.91 -1.04 29.58
C THR A 74 -18.56 -1.47 28.17
N GLU A 75 -17.29 -1.73 27.91
CA GLU A 75 -16.75 -2.15 26.61
C GLU A 75 -15.63 -3.17 26.83
N TRP A 76 -15.33 -3.94 25.79
CA TRP A 76 -14.23 -4.90 25.72
C TRP A 76 -12.93 -4.26 25.23
N PHE A 77 -11.85 -4.52 25.96
CA PHE A 77 -10.52 -3.99 25.68
C PHE A 77 -9.46 -5.08 25.64
N ILE A 78 -8.44 -4.90 24.81
CA ILE A 78 -7.16 -5.60 24.93
C ILE A 78 -6.18 -4.66 25.63
N ASN A 79 -5.68 -5.07 26.80
CA ASN A 79 -4.73 -4.27 27.57
C ASN A 79 -3.29 -4.67 27.22
N PRO A 80 -2.51 -3.81 26.53
CA PRO A 80 -1.16 -4.15 26.12
C PRO A 80 -0.16 -4.18 27.29
N ASP A 81 -0.49 -3.60 28.45
CA ASP A 81 0.38 -3.49 29.63
C ASP A 81 0.18 -4.61 30.64
N ARG A 82 -0.65 -5.61 30.30
CA ARG A 82 -0.82 -6.80 31.12
C ARG A 82 0.28 -7.81 30.79
N ASP A 83 0.89 -8.39 31.82
CA ASP A 83 1.74 -9.57 31.70
C ASP A 83 0.87 -10.81 31.48
N TYR A 84 1.18 -11.57 30.44
CA TYR A 84 0.43 -12.75 30.01
C TYR A 84 1.13 -14.08 30.31
N GLY A 85 2.25 -14.07 31.07
CA GLY A 85 2.80 -15.28 31.68
C GLY A 85 4.32 -15.48 31.56
N ASP A 86 5.03 -14.57 30.90
CA ASP A 86 6.48 -14.67 30.66
C ASP A 86 7.31 -13.52 31.26
N GLY A 87 6.66 -12.65 32.04
CA GLY A 87 7.32 -11.52 32.71
C GLY A 87 7.44 -10.27 31.85
N LEU A 88 6.87 -10.27 30.64
CA LEU A 88 6.81 -9.11 29.75
C LEU A 88 5.35 -8.78 29.42
N THR A 89 5.08 -7.50 29.27
CA THR A 89 3.83 -7.00 28.72
C THR A 89 3.79 -7.18 27.21
N LEU A 90 2.58 -7.26 26.63
CA LEU A 90 2.43 -7.29 25.18
C LEU A 90 3.07 -6.06 24.52
N ARG A 91 3.02 -4.88 25.18
CA ARG A 91 3.73 -3.68 24.70
C ARG A 91 5.24 -3.89 24.59
N GLU A 92 5.86 -4.52 25.57
CA GLU A 92 7.31 -4.77 25.55
C GLU A 92 7.69 -5.75 24.44
N HIS A 93 6.90 -6.79 24.23
CA HIS A 93 7.04 -7.69 23.08
C HIS A 93 6.92 -6.96 21.75
N LEU A 94 5.92 -6.09 21.62
CA LEU A 94 5.73 -5.27 20.42
C LEU A 94 6.92 -4.34 20.16
N LEU A 95 7.41 -3.66 21.19
CA LEU A 95 8.56 -2.77 21.09
C LEU A 95 9.82 -3.52 20.68
N LYS A 96 10.05 -4.71 21.27
CA LYS A 96 11.18 -5.59 20.94
C LYS A 96 11.09 -6.09 19.50
N ALA A 97 10.00 -6.74 19.12
CA ALA A 97 9.79 -7.27 17.78
C ALA A 97 9.86 -6.17 16.70
N SER A 98 9.34 -4.97 17.00
CA SER A 98 9.36 -3.86 16.05
C SER A 98 10.76 -3.34 15.69
N GLN A 99 11.80 -3.68 16.47
CA GLN A 99 13.16 -3.23 16.19
C GLN A 99 13.74 -3.85 14.93
N ASP A 100 13.33 -5.07 14.61
CA ASP A 100 13.84 -5.86 13.49
C ASP A 100 13.19 -5.51 12.15
N ILE A 101 12.17 -4.65 12.17
CA ILE A 101 11.47 -4.18 10.97
C ILE A 101 12.32 -3.10 10.29
N GLU A 102 12.55 -3.27 8.99
CA GLU A 102 13.22 -2.26 8.17
C GLU A 102 12.19 -1.28 7.58
N TRP A 103 12.42 0.02 7.77
CA TRP A 103 11.48 1.07 7.38
C TRP A 103 12.02 1.91 6.23
N TYR A 104 11.15 2.15 5.25
CA TYR A 104 11.40 2.98 4.08
C TYR A 104 10.34 4.10 4.04
N PRO A 105 10.69 5.35 4.40
CA PRO A 105 12.00 5.81 4.86
C PRO A 105 12.29 5.46 6.35
N PRO A 106 13.58 5.44 6.77
CA PRO A 106 13.98 4.97 8.10
C PRO A 106 13.33 5.72 9.27
N TYR A 107 13.04 7.02 9.12
CA TYR A 107 12.46 7.83 10.20
C TYR A 107 11.04 7.40 10.59
N MET A 108 10.33 6.61 9.77
CA MET A 108 9.00 6.09 10.11
C MET A 108 9.04 5.10 11.26
N LYS A 109 10.19 4.43 11.48
CA LYS A 109 10.42 3.60 12.67
C LYS A 109 10.12 4.36 13.95
N HIS A 110 10.60 5.61 14.06
CA HIS A 110 10.35 6.44 15.25
C HIS A 110 8.86 6.72 15.49
N ARG A 111 8.07 6.88 14.43
CA ARG A 111 6.61 7.09 14.55
C ARG A 111 5.90 5.83 15.03
N MET A 112 6.32 4.64 14.57
CA MET A 112 5.78 3.39 15.08
C MET A 112 6.19 3.18 16.54
N THR A 113 7.45 3.41 16.89
CA THR A 113 7.91 3.33 18.29
C THR A 113 7.13 4.28 19.19
N ASP A 114 6.97 5.55 18.79
CA ASP A 114 6.18 6.53 19.54
C ASP A 114 4.73 6.08 19.74
N TRP A 115 4.10 5.49 18.71
CA TRP A 115 2.76 4.93 18.83
C TRP A 115 2.71 3.77 19.84
N LEU A 116 3.61 2.79 19.71
CA LEU A 116 3.66 1.63 20.61
C LEU A 116 4.00 2.01 22.05
N THR A 117 4.81 3.05 22.27
CA THR A 117 5.13 3.54 23.62
C THR A 117 3.93 4.21 24.29
N ASN A 118 3.09 4.93 23.54
CA ASN A 118 2.04 5.78 24.11
C ASN A 118 0.61 5.26 23.90
N MET A 119 0.39 4.19 23.13
CA MET A 119 -0.95 3.63 22.92
C MET A 119 -1.59 3.22 24.26
N GLU A 120 -2.90 3.34 24.40
CA GLU A 120 -3.64 2.84 25.56
C GLU A 120 -4.27 1.47 25.25
N SER A 121 -5.05 0.94 26.20
CA SER A 121 -5.87 -0.26 25.97
C SER A 121 -6.72 -0.10 24.71
N TRP A 122 -6.63 -1.08 23.80
CA TRP A 122 -7.37 -1.05 22.56
C TRP A 122 -8.82 -1.47 22.82
N CYS A 123 -9.77 -0.52 22.70
CA CYS A 123 -11.20 -0.83 22.71
C CYS A 123 -11.58 -1.58 21.43
N ILE A 124 -11.91 -2.86 21.56
CA ILE A 124 -12.17 -3.77 20.44
C ILE A 124 -13.65 -4.01 20.16
N SER A 125 -14.53 -3.60 21.06
CA SER A 125 -15.98 -3.78 20.88
C SER A 125 -16.58 -2.59 20.15
N ARG A 126 -17.58 -2.89 19.31
CA ARG A 126 -18.34 -1.91 18.55
C ARG A 126 -19.81 -2.29 18.63
N LYS A 127 -20.64 -1.35 19.07
CA LYS A 127 -22.10 -1.44 19.05
C LYS A 127 -22.64 -1.24 17.63
N ARG A 128 -22.35 -2.20 16.74
CA ARG A 128 -22.72 -2.21 15.32
C ARG A 128 -23.31 -3.56 14.92
N TYR A 129 -23.95 -3.58 13.75
CA TYR A 129 -24.55 -4.80 13.19
C TYR A 129 -23.59 -5.59 12.31
N TRP A 130 -22.73 -4.88 11.55
CA TRP A 130 -21.79 -5.49 10.61
C TRP A 130 -20.35 -5.42 11.12
N GLY A 131 -19.69 -6.57 11.16
CA GLY A 131 -18.34 -6.80 11.68
C GLY A 131 -18.23 -8.22 12.25
N ILE A 132 -17.02 -8.67 12.59
CA ILE A 132 -16.80 -9.98 13.21
C ILE A 132 -17.51 -10.03 14.57
N PRO A 133 -18.50 -10.91 14.80
CA PRO A 133 -19.14 -11.02 16.10
C PRO A 133 -18.11 -11.46 17.17
N LEU A 134 -18.04 -10.73 18.30
CA LEU A 134 -17.17 -11.15 19.41
C LEU A 134 -17.69 -12.49 19.96
N PRO A 135 -16.84 -13.54 20.07
CA PRO A 135 -17.28 -14.88 20.47
C PRO A 135 -17.39 -15.03 22.00
N PHE A 136 -17.79 -13.96 22.68
CA PHE A 136 -17.91 -13.90 24.14
C PHE A 136 -19.35 -14.21 24.54
N TYR A 137 -19.51 -15.20 25.41
CA TYR A 137 -20.79 -15.64 25.97
C TYR A 137 -20.81 -15.35 27.45
N THR A 138 -21.89 -14.75 27.91
CA THR A 138 -22.01 -14.27 29.28
C THR A 138 -23.39 -14.52 29.86
N ASN A 139 -23.48 -14.51 31.18
CA ASN A 139 -24.74 -14.60 31.91
C ASN A 139 -25.39 -13.21 32.04
N ALA A 140 -26.58 -13.15 32.62
CA ALA A 140 -27.40 -11.93 32.63
C ALA A 140 -26.78 -10.77 33.42
N ASP A 141 -25.91 -11.05 34.39
CA ASP A 141 -25.23 -10.04 35.21
C ASP A 141 -23.75 -9.82 34.82
N GLU A 142 -23.32 -10.43 33.72
CA GLU A 142 -21.96 -10.37 33.17
C GLU A 142 -20.83 -10.84 34.10
N SER A 143 -21.17 -11.56 35.17
CA SER A 143 -20.20 -12.08 36.14
C SER A 143 -19.41 -13.29 35.62
N THR A 144 -19.97 -14.03 34.67
CA THR A 144 -19.34 -15.18 34.02
C THR A 144 -19.14 -14.89 32.55
N VAL A 145 -17.94 -15.15 32.04
CA VAL A 145 -17.58 -14.97 30.62
C VAL A 145 -16.90 -16.24 30.11
N TYR A 146 -17.38 -16.73 28.97
CA TYR A 146 -16.76 -17.82 28.23
C TYR A 146 -16.47 -17.38 26.79
N VAL A 147 -15.28 -17.72 26.28
CA VAL A 147 -14.84 -17.37 24.92
C VAL A 147 -14.85 -18.63 24.06
N VAL A 148 -15.70 -18.65 23.04
CA VAL A 148 -15.79 -19.79 22.10
C VAL A 148 -14.71 -19.65 21.02
N GLY A 149 -13.87 -20.68 20.86
CA GLY A 149 -12.69 -20.64 20.00
C GLY A 149 -12.86 -21.26 18.60
N SER A 150 -13.96 -22.00 18.36
CA SER A 150 -14.25 -22.65 17.06
C SER A 150 -15.74 -22.95 16.86
N LEU A 151 -16.14 -23.21 15.61
CA LEU A 151 -17.49 -23.66 15.27
C LEU A 151 -17.82 -25.03 15.91
N ALA A 152 -16.89 -26.00 15.84
CA ALA A 152 -17.07 -27.30 16.47
C ALA A 152 -17.27 -27.19 17.99
N GLU A 153 -16.58 -26.25 18.64
CA GLU A 153 -16.81 -25.95 20.06
C GLU A 153 -18.19 -25.35 20.29
N LEU A 154 -18.63 -24.38 19.47
CA LEU A 154 -19.96 -23.79 19.55
C LEU A 154 -21.06 -24.85 19.46
N GLU A 155 -20.98 -25.75 18.48
CA GLU A 155 -21.95 -26.82 18.26
C GLU A 155 -22.01 -27.80 19.44
N ARG A 156 -20.84 -28.17 19.98
CA ARG A 156 -20.75 -29.07 21.13
C ARG A 156 -21.40 -28.46 22.38
N MET A 157 -21.19 -27.16 22.58
CA MET A 157 -21.62 -26.43 23.77
C MET A 157 -23.05 -25.88 23.68
N ALA A 158 -23.63 -25.82 22.48
CA ALA A 158 -24.99 -25.36 22.28
C ALA A 158 -25.97 -26.14 23.16
N VAL A 159 -26.90 -25.41 23.80
CA VAL A 159 -28.00 -26.00 24.56
C VAL A 159 -28.88 -26.85 23.64
N GLU A 160 -29.59 -27.83 24.19
CA GLU A 160 -30.31 -28.83 23.41
C GLU A 160 -31.30 -28.21 22.41
N GLU A 161 -31.97 -27.12 22.80
CA GLU A 161 -32.94 -26.41 21.97
C GLU A 161 -32.30 -25.61 20.82
N ASP A 162 -31.04 -25.20 20.95
CA ASP A 162 -30.33 -24.38 19.97
C ASP A 162 -29.25 -25.17 19.20
N ARG A 163 -29.05 -26.46 19.51
CA ARG A 163 -28.05 -27.32 18.86
C ARG A 163 -28.26 -27.46 17.35
N GLU A 164 -29.51 -27.66 16.92
CA GLU A 164 -29.81 -27.74 15.48
C GLU A 164 -29.53 -26.41 14.78
N LYS A 165 -29.81 -25.28 15.45
CA LYS A 165 -29.49 -23.94 14.91
C LYS A 165 -27.99 -23.74 14.79
N ALA A 166 -27.22 -24.14 15.80
CA ALA A 166 -25.76 -24.00 15.81
C ALA A 166 -25.11 -24.76 14.64
N VAL A 167 -25.58 -25.98 14.36
CA VAL A 167 -25.09 -26.82 13.25
C VAL A 167 -25.53 -26.29 11.88
N ARG A 168 -26.67 -25.60 11.80
CA ARG A 168 -27.25 -25.10 10.55
C ARG A 168 -27.25 -23.57 10.47
N LEU A 169 -26.27 -22.91 11.09
CA LEU A 169 -26.13 -21.46 11.02
C LEU A 169 -25.96 -21.03 9.55
N PRO A 170 -26.81 -20.12 9.03
CA PRO A 170 -26.64 -19.61 7.67
C PRO A 170 -25.33 -18.85 7.49
N GLU A 171 -24.94 -18.06 8.49
CA GLU A 171 -23.67 -17.37 8.56
C GLU A 171 -23.21 -17.21 10.01
N LEU A 172 -21.90 -17.06 10.22
CA LEU A 172 -21.28 -16.70 11.50
C LEU A 172 -21.38 -15.20 11.81
N HIS A 173 -22.43 -14.55 11.31
CA HIS A 173 -22.71 -13.12 11.49
C HIS A 173 -23.98 -12.90 12.31
N ARG A 174 -24.16 -11.66 12.75
CA ARG A 174 -25.46 -11.19 13.25
C ARG A 174 -26.48 -11.19 12.10
N PRO A 175 -27.75 -11.56 12.33
CA PRO A 175 -28.33 -11.90 13.63
C PRO A 175 -28.18 -13.38 14.01
N TRP A 176 -27.82 -14.28 13.09
CA TRP A 176 -27.93 -15.72 13.28
C TRP A 176 -27.14 -16.25 14.48
N ILE A 177 -25.91 -15.79 14.65
CA ILE A 177 -25.06 -16.22 15.78
C ILE A 177 -25.56 -15.70 17.14
N ASP A 178 -26.40 -14.66 17.18
CA ASP A 178 -26.93 -14.10 18.43
C ASP A 178 -27.99 -15.01 19.07
N GLU A 179 -28.58 -15.93 18.30
CA GLU A 179 -29.63 -16.83 18.77
C GLU A 179 -29.11 -18.09 19.47
N ILE A 180 -27.81 -18.37 19.35
CA ILE A 180 -27.23 -19.58 19.92
C ILE A 180 -26.93 -19.34 21.40
N ARG A 181 -27.44 -20.21 22.28
CA ARG A 181 -27.07 -20.23 23.69
C ARG A 181 -26.18 -21.42 23.97
N ILE A 182 -25.21 -21.23 24.86
CA ILE A 182 -24.27 -22.29 25.24
C ILE A 182 -24.44 -22.68 26.70
N ARG A 183 -24.02 -23.90 27.04
CA ARG A 183 -23.87 -24.35 28.42
C ARG A 183 -22.41 -24.26 28.84
N HIS A 184 -22.11 -23.49 29.88
CA HIS A 184 -20.76 -23.39 30.42
C HIS A 184 -20.27 -24.78 30.85
N PRO A 185 -19.05 -25.20 30.48
CA PRO A 185 -18.64 -26.60 30.61
C PRO A 185 -18.41 -27.01 32.07
N GLU A 186 -18.03 -26.07 32.92
CA GLU A 186 -17.76 -26.33 34.35
C GLU A 186 -18.98 -26.10 35.24
N THR A 187 -19.63 -24.93 35.15
CA THR A 187 -20.76 -24.56 36.01
C THR A 187 -22.11 -25.08 35.53
N GLY A 188 -22.24 -25.46 34.25
CA GLY A 188 -23.51 -25.85 33.63
C GLY A 188 -24.49 -24.69 33.39
N GLU A 189 -24.08 -23.45 33.68
CA GLU A 189 -24.88 -22.24 33.47
C GLU A 189 -25.16 -21.99 31.98
N VAL A 190 -26.32 -21.43 31.67
CA VAL A 190 -26.67 -21.08 30.29
C VAL A 190 -26.23 -19.65 30.01
N LEU A 191 -25.43 -19.48 28.96
CA LEU A 191 -24.84 -18.20 28.57
C LEU A 191 -25.34 -17.77 27.18
N THR A 192 -25.43 -16.46 26.98
CA THR A 192 -25.80 -15.80 25.71
C THR A 192 -24.63 -14.98 25.16
N ARG A 193 -24.50 -14.89 23.84
CA ARG A 193 -23.46 -14.06 23.23
C ARG A 193 -23.69 -12.57 23.54
N VAL A 194 -22.61 -11.83 23.80
CA VAL A 194 -22.65 -10.35 23.76
C VAL A 194 -23.06 -9.89 22.36
N LYS A 195 -23.77 -8.76 22.22
CA LYS A 195 -24.24 -8.30 20.89
C LYS A 195 -23.18 -7.53 20.09
N ASP A 196 -22.05 -7.21 20.71
CA ASP A 196 -21.00 -6.43 20.10
C ASP A 196 -20.30 -7.18 18.97
N VAL A 197 -19.81 -6.40 18.00
CA VAL A 197 -18.91 -6.85 16.94
C VAL A 197 -17.52 -6.25 17.18
N GLY A 198 -16.51 -6.87 16.60
CA GLY A 198 -15.13 -6.44 16.65
C GLY A 198 -14.89 -5.12 15.92
N ASP A 199 -13.90 -4.38 16.39
CA ASP A 199 -13.29 -3.29 15.65
C ASP A 199 -12.72 -3.81 14.31
N CYS A 200 -12.95 -3.10 13.20
CA CYS A 200 -12.55 -3.58 11.88
C CYS A 200 -11.03 -3.77 11.72
N TRP A 201 -10.26 -3.15 12.61
CA TRP A 201 -8.82 -3.33 12.70
C TRP A 201 -8.41 -4.69 13.29
N LEU A 202 -9.30 -5.41 13.99
CA LEU A 202 -9.08 -6.82 14.35
C LEU A 202 -9.01 -7.69 13.08
N ASP A 203 -9.97 -7.51 12.17
CA ASP A 203 -10.05 -8.22 10.90
C ASP A 203 -8.80 -7.92 10.06
N ALA A 204 -8.44 -6.64 9.93
CA ALA A 204 -7.26 -6.21 9.21
C ALA A 204 -5.95 -6.76 9.82
N GLY A 205 -5.90 -6.90 11.15
CA GLY A 205 -4.74 -7.41 11.88
C GLY A 205 -4.46 -8.90 11.64
N ILE A 206 -5.49 -9.70 11.33
CA ILE A 206 -5.35 -11.14 11.10
C ILE A 206 -5.21 -11.52 9.62
N VAL A 207 -5.08 -10.56 8.70
CA VAL A 207 -4.89 -10.83 7.25
C VAL A 207 -3.74 -11.81 6.97
N PRO A 208 -2.56 -11.73 7.63
CA PRO A 208 -1.47 -12.69 7.44
C PRO A 208 -1.82 -14.14 7.83
N TYR A 209 -2.91 -14.34 8.58
CA TYR A 209 -3.33 -15.63 9.12
C TYR A 209 -4.57 -16.18 8.39
N SER A 210 -5.53 -15.30 8.08
CA SER A 210 -6.81 -15.65 7.45
C SER A 210 -6.71 -16.00 5.97
N THR A 211 -5.62 -15.62 5.29
CA THR A 211 -5.49 -15.77 3.83
C THR A 211 -4.64 -16.96 3.39
N LEU A 212 -3.87 -17.58 4.29
CA LEU A 212 -2.87 -18.60 3.96
C LEU A 212 -3.06 -19.94 4.69
N GLY A 213 -4.24 -20.17 5.28
CA GLY A 213 -4.57 -21.45 5.94
C GLY A 213 -3.83 -21.67 7.27
N TYR A 214 -3.67 -20.62 8.09
CA TYR A 214 -2.89 -20.65 9.32
C TYR A 214 -3.31 -21.73 10.32
N ARG A 215 -4.61 -21.90 10.55
CA ARG A 215 -5.12 -23.03 11.32
C ARG A 215 -5.47 -24.11 10.30
N ASP A 216 -5.01 -25.35 10.50
CA ASP A 216 -5.24 -26.53 9.66
C ASP A 216 -6.73 -26.96 9.63
N LEU A 217 -7.65 -26.02 9.46
CA LEU A 217 -9.04 -26.18 9.88
C LEU A 217 -9.94 -26.80 8.82
N VAL A 218 -9.49 -26.98 7.59
CA VAL A 218 -10.28 -27.67 6.57
C VAL A 218 -9.40 -28.09 5.41
N SER A 219 -9.61 -29.30 4.91
CA SER A 219 -9.14 -29.67 3.57
C SER A 219 -9.77 -28.74 2.53
N PHE A 220 -9.11 -28.55 1.38
CA PHE A 220 -9.66 -27.75 0.27
C PHE A 220 -11.08 -28.21 -0.12
N GLU A 221 -11.35 -29.52 -0.09
CA GLU A 221 -12.68 -30.10 -0.31
C GLU A 221 -13.75 -29.64 0.69
N GLU A 222 -13.41 -29.48 1.97
CA GLU A 222 -14.35 -29.02 3.01
C GLU A 222 -14.61 -27.52 2.89
N TYR A 223 -13.57 -26.70 2.67
CA TYR A 223 -13.70 -25.27 2.38
C TYR A 223 -14.57 -25.01 1.13
N LYS A 224 -14.37 -25.83 0.08
CA LYS A 224 -15.16 -25.81 -1.15
C LYS A 224 -16.64 -26.10 -0.87
N SER A 225 -16.96 -27.03 0.03
CA SER A 225 -18.34 -27.37 0.37
C SER A 225 -19.07 -26.26 1.12
N GLU A 226 -18.35 -25.49 1.96
CA GLU A 226 -18.90 -24.34 2.70
C GLU A 226 -19.10 -23.11 1.79
N GLN A 227 -18.17 -22.81 0.88
CA GLN A 227 -18.34 -21.70 -0.06
C GLN A 227 -19.38 -21.97 -1.16
N ASP A 228 -19.47 -23.19 -1.67
CA ASP A 228 -20.47 -23.54 -2.69
C ASP A 228 -21.91 -23.53 -2.14
N ALA A 229 -22.08 -23.55 -0.80
CA ALA A 229 -23.38 -23.36 -0.15
C ALA A 229 -23.80 -21.89 -0.03
N VAL A 230 -22.86 -20.93 -0.02
CA VAL A 230 -23.17 -19.53 0.37
C VAL A 230 -23.17 -18.53 -0.78
N ASN A 231 -22.38 -18.64 -1.86
CA ASN A 231 -22.57 -17.73 -3.01
C ASN A 231 -21.94 -18.19 -4.33
N ARG A 232 -22.69 -17.97 -5.42
CA ARG A 232 -22.22 -18.15 -6.80
C ARG A 232 -21.38 -16.96 -7.26
N ALA A 233 -20.34 -17.34 -8.02
CA ALA A 233 -19.49 -16.55 -8.91
C ALA A 233 -18.26 -15.88 -8.26
N ASP A 234 -17.10 -16.42 -8.68
CA ASP A 234 -15.82 -15.72 -8.85
C ASP A 234 -14.69 -15.79 -7.80
N SER A 235 -14.77 -16.65 -6.80
CA SER A 235 -13.55 -17.12 -6.06
C SER A 235 -12.92 -18.37 -6.70
N ARG A 236 -13.61 -18.99 -7.68
CA ARG A 236 -13.37 -20.34 -8.21
C ARG A 236 -12.09 -20.54 -9.03
N ALA A 237 -11.40 -19.48 -9.43
CA ALA A 237 -10.30 -19.57 -10.40
C ALA A 237 -8.90 -19.62 -9.80
N LEU A 238 -8.74 -19.32 -8.50
CA LEU A 238 -7.41 -19.00 -8.01
C LEU A 238 -6.58 -20.23 -7.59
N PHE A 239 -7.05 -21.18 -6.78
CA PHE A 239 -6.17 -22.29 -6.34
C PHE A 239 -6.91 -23.59 -5.98
N PRO A 240 -7.22 -24.47 -6.95
CA PRO A 240 -8.10 -25.62 -6.74
C PRO A 240 -7.47 -26.89 -6.15
N GLU A 241 -6.17 -26.93 -5.82
CA GLU A 241 -5.49 -28.18 -5.41
C GLU A 241 -4.59 -28.08 -4.18
N ARG A 242 -4.61 -26.95 -3.45
CA ARG A 242 -3.60 -26.72 -2.41
C ARG A 242 -4.21 -26.79 -1.01
N ASN A 243 -3.93 -27.91 -0.36
CA ASN A 243 -4.03 -28.05 1.09
C ASN A 243 -2.92 -27.19 1.70
N TRP A 244 -3.16 -25.89 1.84
CA TRP A 244 -2.13 -24.93 2.21
C TRP A 244 -1.64 -25.20 3.64
N GLY A 245 -2.54 -25.36 4.60
CA GLY A 245 -2.20 -25.70 5.97
C GLY A 245 -1.13 -24.80 6.60
N HIS A 246 -0.74 -25.16 7.81
CA HIS A 246 0.18 -24.36 8.60
C HIS A 246 1.60 -24.31 7.99
N GLU A 247 2.04 -25.36 7.27
CA GLU A 247 3.35 -25.38 6.59
C GLU A 247 3.44 -24.41 5.41
N TYR A 248 2.36 -24.21 4.64
CA TYR A 248 2.36 -23.19 3.61
C TYR A 248 2.41 -21.80 4.21
N TRP A 249 1.61 -21.54 5.26
CA TRP A 249 1.69 -20.27 5.98
C TRP A 249 3.13 -19.97 6.45
N LYS A 250 3.84 -20.95 7.04
CA LYS A 250 5.24 -20.80 7.43
C LYS A 250 6.18 -20.43 6.29
N ALA A 251 5.92 -20.91 5.07
CA ALA A 251 6.75 -20.62 3.90
C ALA A 251 6.67 -19.16 3.44
N TRP A 252 5.53 -18.49 3.70
CA TRP A 252 5.25 -17.12 3.25
C TRP A 252 5.22 -16.09 4.38
N PHE A 253 5.26 -16.55 5.63
CA PHE A 253 5.27 -15.70 6.81
C PHE A 253 6.68 -15.65 7.43
N PRO A 254 7.22 -14.45 7.76
CA PRO A 254 6.62 -13.13 7.57
C PRO A 254 6.70 -12.65 6.12
N GLY A 255 5.79 -11.76 5.74
CA GLY A 255 5.81 -11.13 4.42
C GLY A 255 7.09 -10.30 4.20
N GLU A 256 7.63 -10.29 2.98
CA GLU A 256 8.88 -9.57 2.70
C GLU A 256 8.68 -8.04 2.75
N LEU A 257 7.58 -7.53 2.19
CA LEU A 257 7.27 -6.10 2.11
C LEU A 257 5.77 -5.85 2.34
N VAL A 258 5.44 -4.83 3.12
CA VAL A 258 4.13 -4.16 3.11
C VAL A 258 4.32 -2.71 2.67
N CYS A 259 3.44 -2.20 1.81
CA CYS A 259 3.57 -0.87 1.22
C CYS A 259 2.25 -0.10 1.31
N GLU A 260 2.15 0.87 2.21
CA GLU A 260 0.92 1.65 2.41
C GLU A 260 1.17 3.10 2.84
N MET A 261 0.13 3.94 2.81
CA MET A 261 0.23 5.33 3.25
C MET A 261 0.68 5.45 4.72
N ARG A 262 1.41 6.53 5.06
CA ARG A 262 1.95 6.76 6.42
C ARG A 262 0.91 6.68 7.56
N ALA A 263 -0.37 6.96 7.27
CA ALA A 263 -1.44 6.90 8.26
C ALA A 263 -1.64 5.47 8.81
N GLN A 264 -1.25 4.45 8.05
CA GLN A 264 -1.37 3.05 8.44
C GLN A 264 -0.51 2.66 9.65
N ILE A 265 0.41 3.54 10.10
CA ILE A 265 1.13 3.36 11.38
C ILE A 265 0.16 3.20 12.55
N ARG A 266 -0.99 3.88 12.55
CA ARG A 266 -2.00 3.79 13.62
C ARG A 266 -3.18 2.89 13.27
N CYS A 267 -3.08 2.23 12.12
CA CYS A 267 -4.13 1.42 11.55
C CYS A 267 -3.49 0.10 11.14
N TRP A 268 -3.42 -0.21 9.84
CA TRP A 268 -3.10 -1.55 9.38
C TRP A 268 -1.73 -2.10 9.79
N PHE A 269 -0.66 -1.30 9.74
CA PHE A 269 0.67 -1.74 10.18
C PHE A 269 0.65 -2.12 11.67
N TYR A 270 0.08 -1.24 12.49
CA TYR A 270 -0.05 -1.48 13.92
C TYR A 270 -0.89 -2.72 14.21
N SER A 271 -2.08 -2.84 13.59
CA SER A 271 -2.98 -3.95 13.86
C SER A 271 -2.39 -5.30 13.47
N MET A 272 -1.71 -5.38 12.32
CA MET A 272 -1.02 -6.61 11.93
C MET A 272 0.11 -6.94 12.90
N LEU A 273 0.95 -5.95 13.26
CA LEU A 273 2.04 -6.15 14.21
C LEU A 273 1.51 -6.61 15.58
N PHE A 274 0.45 -5.95 16.06
CA PHE A 274 -0.22 -6.24 17.32
C PHE A 274 -0.70 -7.69 17.37
N MET A 275 -1.52 -8.09 16.39
CA MET A 275 -2.07 -9.45 16.35
C MET A 275 -0.97 -10.50 16.14
N SER A 276 0.03 -10.18 15.33
CA SER A 276 1.12 -11.10 15.03
C SER A 276 2.00 -11.41 16.24
N VAL A 277 2.37 -10.38 17.01
CA VAL A 277 3.14 -10.57 18.24
C VAL A 277 2.29 -11.24 19.31
N ALA A 278 1.00 -10.89 19.42
CA ALA A 278 0.09 -11.55 20.36
C ALA A 278 -0.12 -13.05 20.06
N LEU A 279 -0.08 -13.47 18.79
CA LEU A 279 -0.31 -14.85 18.39
C LEU A 279 0.97 -15.69 18.26
N GLU A 280 2.07 -15.10 17.78
CA GLU A 280 3.27 -15.84 17.35
C GLU A 280 4.59 -15.23 17.86
N ASP A 281 4.55 -14.17 18.69
CA ASP A 281 5.73 -13.44 19.19
C ASP A 281 6.75 -13.07 18.10
N ARG A 282 6.26 -12.66 16.93
CA ARG A 282 7.09 -12.25 15.80
C ARG A 282 6.41 -11.20 14.93
N THR A 283 7.18 -10.52 14.10
CA THR A 283 6.65 -9.51 13.17
C THR A 283 5.92 -10.17 11.99
N PRO A 284 4.87 -9.53 11.43
CA PRO A 284 4.14 -10.06 10.27
C PRO A 284 4.78 -9.70 8.93
N TYR A 285 5.72 -8.75 8.95
CA TYR A 285 6.45 -8.28 7.77
C TYR A 285 7.89 -7.92 8.14
N ARG A 286 8.81 -8.08 7.18
CA ARG A 286 10.22 -7.71 7.32
C ARG A 286 10.48 -6.24 6.99
N LYS A 287 9.87 -5.75 5.92
CA LYS A 287 10.08 -4.39 5.42
C LYS A 287 8.76 -3.64 5.31
N VAL A 288 8.77 -2.36 5.66
CA VAL A 288 7.64 -1.45 5.51
C VAL A 288 8.05 -0.29 4.61
N LYS A 289 7.36 -0.14 3.49
CA LYS A 289 7.42 1.07 2.67
C LYS A 289 6.22 1.94 2.94
N THR A 290 6.47 3.22 3.18
CA THR A 290 5.41 4.20 3.38
C THR A 290 5.41 5.25 2.28
N TYR A 291 4.24 5.76 1.97
CA TYR A 291 4.07 6.89 1.05
C TYR A 291 3.10 7.94 1.60
N GLU A 292 3.17 9.15 1.06
CA GLU A 292 2.27 10.25 1.37
C GLU A 292 0.99 10.19 0.52
N GLU A 293 -0.03 10.92 0.99
CA GLU A 293 -1.33 10.99 0.34
C GLU A 293 -1.30 11.70 -1.03
N VAL A 294 -2.35 11.46 -1.82
CA VAL A 294 -2.57 12.18 -3.09
C VAL A 294 -3.36 13.46 -2.82
N ARG A 295 -2.93 14.56 -3.43
CA ARG A 295 -3.56 15.88 -3.42
C ARG A 295 -3.84 16.32 -4.85
N ASP A 296 -4.73 17.31 -5.02
CA ASP A 296 -4.88 17.93 -6.33
C ASP A 296 -3.62 18.68 -6.77
N GLU A 297 -3.57 19.18 -8.01
CA GLU A 297 -2.42 19.92 -8.55
C GLU A 297 -2.05 21.17 -7.71
N GLN A 298 -3.00 21.73 -6.96
CA GLN A 298 -2.80 22.89 -6.08
C GLN A 298 -2.44 22.49 -4.64
N GLY A 299 -2.37 21.19 -4.32
CA GLY A 299 -2.04 20.66 -3.01
C GLY A 299 -3.23 20.57 -2.03
N ARG A 300 -4.47 20.73 -2.51
CA ARG A 300 -5.68 20.59 -1.68
C ARG A 300 -6.12 19.13 -1.61
N GLU A 301 -6.87 18.80 -0.57
CA GLU A 301 -7.51 17.49 -0.46
C GLU A 301 -8.46 17.29 -1.65
N MET A 302 -8.44 16.10 -2.25
CA MET A 302 -9.37 15.75 -3.33
C MET A 302 -10.71 15.34 -2.72
N HIS A 303 -11.77 16.10 -2.99
CA HIS A 303 -13.08 15.86 -2.41
C HIS A 303 -14.20 16.17 -3.41
N LYS A 304 -15.27 15.34 -3.41
CA LYS A 304 -16.42 15.52 -4.30
C LYS A 304 -17.02 16.93 -4.18
N SER A 305 -17.18 17.44 -2.96
CA SER A 305 -17.79 18.76 -2.73
C SER A 305 -16.94 19.93 -3.23
N LEU A 306 -15.62 19.74 -3.36
CA LEU A 306 -14.71 20.76 -3.91
C LEU A 306 -14.65 20.71 -5.45
N GLY A 307 -15.27 19.70 -6.08
CA GLY A 307 -15.24 19.51 -7.53
C GLY A 307 -13.87 19.17 -8.10
N ASN A 308 -12.88 18.87 -7.24
CA ASN A 308 -11.50 18.55 -7.63
C ASN A 308 -11.18 17.04 -7.53
N ALA A 309 -12.18 16.21 -7.24
CA ALA A 309 -12.02 14.76 -7.26
C ALA A 309 -11.88 14.26 -8.71
N ILE A 310 -10.89 13.40 -8.94
CA ILE A 310 -10.68 12.70 -10.22
C ILE A 310 -10.81 11.21 -9.94
N TRP A 311 -11.71 10.55 -10.64
CA TRP A 311 -11.91 9.10 -10.51
C TRP A 311 -10.82 8.34 -11.26
N PHE A 312 -10.49 7.15 -10.76
CA PHE A 312 -9.48 6.30 -11.37
C PHE A 312 -9.80 5.99 -12.84
N ASP A 313 -11.05 5.62 -13.13
CA ASP A 313 -11.46 5.26 -14.49
C ASP A 313 -11.26 6.44 -15.47
N ASP A 314 -11.68 7.65 -15.07
CA ASP A 314 -11.48 8.87 -15.86
C ASP A 314 -9.99 9.17 -16.08
N ALA A 315 -9.15 8.94 -15.06
CA ALA A 315 -7.72 9.16 -15.13
C ALA A 315 -7.05 8.16 -16.10
N VAL A 316 -7.40 6.88 -16.01
CA VAL A 316 -6.87 5.81 -16.85
C VAL A 316 -7.30 5.99 -18.30
N GLU A 317 -8.58 6.30 -18.54
CA GLU A 317 -9.10 6.49 -19.90
C GLU A 317 -8.40 7.66 -20.61
N LYS A 318 -8.14 8.76 -19.90
CA LYS A 318 -7.52 9.96 -20.48
C LYS A 318 -5.99 9.90 -20.59
N ALA A 319 -5.32 9.35 -19.58
CA ALA A 319 -3.85 9.37 -19.52
C ALA A 319 -3.22 8.05 -19.96
N GLY A 320 -3.90 6.92 -19.75
CA GLY A 320 -3.35 5.58 -19.89
C GLY A 320 -2.67 5.10 -18.61
N PRO A 321 -2.73 3.78 -18.31
CA PRO A 321 -2.25 3.23 -17.04
C PRO A 321 -0.74 3.41 -16.85
N ASP A 322 0.07 3.27 -17.90
CA ASP A 322 1.52 3.43 -17.83
C ASP A 322 1.95 4.87 -17.56
N VAL A 323 1.19 5.86 -18.04
CA VAL A 323 1.43 7.27 -17.71
C VAL A 323 1.18 7.51 -16.22
N LEU A 324 0.10 6.94 -15.65
CA LEU A 324 -0.16 7.04 -14.22
C LEU A 324 0.93 6.35 -13.41
N ARG A 325 1.33 5.12 -13.79
CA ARG A 325 2.40 4.39 -13.09
C ARG A 325 3.73 5.12 -13.15
N TRP A 326 4.10 5.68 -14.30
CA TRP A 326 5.31 6.49 -14.44
C TRP A 326 5.24 7.75 -13.58
N LEU A 327 4.09 8.44 -13.52
CA LEU A 327 3.90 9.60 -12.65
C LEU A 327 4.14 9.22 -11.18
N TYR A 328 3.48 8.17 -10.68
CA TYR A 328 3.64 7.72 -9.29
C TYR A 328 5.06 7.25 -9.00
N ALA A 329 5.67 6.49 -9.91
CA ALA A 329 7.04 6.04 -9.77
C ALA A 329 8.03 7.21 -9.77
N SER A 330 7.77 8.26 -10.55
CA SER A 330 8.58 9.48 -10.66
C SER A 330 8.44 10.45 -9.49
N TRP A 331 7.59 10.13 -8.50
CA TRP A 331 7.30 11.03 -7.38
C TRP A 331 8.01 10.57 -6.10
N PRO A 332 8.66 11.46 -5.33
CA PRO A 332 9.23 11.08 -4.04
C PRO A 332 8.14 10.65 -3.06
N PRO A 333 8.17 9.42 -2.51
CA PRO A 333 7.09 8.90 -1.66
C PRO A 333 6.94 9.67 -0.34
N THR A 334 7.93 10.47 0.04
CA THR A 334 7.95 11.30 1.26
C THR A 334 7.22 12.63 1.11
N THR A 335 6.63 12.91 -0.05
CA THR A 335 5.88 14.15 -0.30
C THR A 335 4.52 13.84 -0.92
N PRO A 336 3.45 14.59 -0.58
CA PRO A 336 2.15 14.35 -1.17
C PRO A 336 2.20 14.45 -2.70
N LEU A 337 1.65 13.43 -3.38
CA LEU A 337 1.61 13.40 -4.84
C LEU A 337 0.61 14.43 -5.34
N ARG A 338 1.05 15.33 -6.22
CA ARG A 338 0.16 16.31 -6.88
C ARG A 338 -0.41 15.70 -8.15
N PHE A 339 -1.71 15.46 -8.14
CA PHE A 339 -2.40 14.76 -9.20
C PHE A 339 -3.37 15.66 -9.97
N GLY A 340 -3.30 15.59 -11.29
CA GLY A 340 -4.29 16.13 -12.20
C GLY A 340 -3.91 15.95 -13.66
N PHE A 341 -4.83 16.36 -14.56
CA PHE A 341 -4.69 16.13 -16.00
C PHE A 341 -3.53 16.90 -16.63
N HIS A 342 -3.11 18.03 -16.07
CA HIS A 342 -1.94 18.73 -16.58
C HIS A 342 -0.67 17.95 -16.24
N THR A 343 -0.54 17.50 -14.99
CA THR A 343 0.60 16.69 -14.56
C THR A 343 0.69 15.38 -15.34
N THR A 344 -0.43 14.70 -15.61
CA THR A 344 -0.40 13.46 -16.42
C THR A 344 -0.02 13.72 -17.88
N GLN A 345 -0.43 14.84 -18.48
CA GLN A 345 0.00 15.22 -19.82
C GLN A 345 1.52 15.48 -19.91
N GLU A 346 2.10 16.14 -18.91
CA GLU A 346 3.54 16.34 -18.85
C GLU A 346 4.31 15.04 -18.71
N THR A 347 3.79 14.09 -17.92
CA THR A 347 4.33 12.74 -17.79
C THR A 347 4.24 11.97 -19.10
N ALA A 348 3.10 12.04 -19.80
CA ALA A 348 2.94 11.40 -21.10
C ALA A 348 3.97 11.92 -22.12
N ARG A 349 4.23 13.24 -22.14
CA ARG A 349 5.27 13.84 -23.00
C ARG A 349 6.67 13.30 -22.71
N ARG A 350 6.99 13.01 -21.46
CA ARG A 350 8.27 12.39 -21.08
C ARG A 350 8.35 10.95 -21.56
N LEU A 351 7.28 10.17 -21.38
CA LEU A 351 7.19 8.79 -21.88
C LEU A 351 7.23 8.68 -23.41
N LEU A 352 6.79 9.70 -24.16
CA LEU A 352 6.92 9.73 -25.61
C LEU A 352 8.38 9.56 -26.07
N ASN A 353 9.38 9.90 -25.25
CA ASN A 353 10.77 9.68 -25.61
C ASN A 353 11.12 8.18 -25.76
N VAL A 354 10.55 7.31 -24.91
CA VAL A 354 10.68 5.85 -25.06
C VAL A 354 10.07 5.42 -26.39
N TRP A 355 8.85 5.88 -26.67
CA TRP A 355 8.13 5.54 -27.89
C TRP A 355 8.85 6.04 -29.15
N ASN A 356 9.43 7.23 -29.12
CA ASN A 356 10.15 7.82 -30.24
C ASN A 356 11.43 7.04 -30.57
N VAL A 357 12.16 6.54 -29.56
CA VAL A 357 13.32 5.68 -29.75
C VAL A 357 12.91 4.36 -30.40
N TYR A 358 11.86 3.74 -29.88
CA TYR A 358 11.27 2.51 -30.43
C TYR A 358 10.80 2.70 -31.88
N ALA A 359 9.96 3.71 -32.14
CA ALA A 359 9.44 4.00 -33.47
C ALA A 359 10.56 4.29 -34.48
N PHE A 360 11.61 5.00 -34.05
CA PHE A 360 12.80 5.19 -34.88
C PHE A 360 13.43 3.84 -35.23
N TYR A 361 13.72 2.99 -34.24
CA TYR A 361 14.32 1.67 -34.49
C TYR A 361 13.46 0.84 -35.45
N GLN A 362 12.16 0.69 -35.14
CA GLN A 362 11.25 -0.15 -35.90
C GLN A 362 11.13 0.30 -37.36
N THR A 363 10.97 1.61 -37.59
CA THR A 363 10.83 2.17 -38.96
C THR A 363 11.97 1.75 -39.88
N TYR A 364 13.22 1.75 -39.40
CA TYR A 364 14.36 1.38 -40.25
C TYR A 364 14.63 -0.13 -40.21
N ALA A 365 14.39 -0.80 -39.08
CA ALA A 365 14.54 -2.25 -38.97
C ALA A 365 13.60 -3.01 -39.91
N GLU A 366 12.37 -2.54 -40.14
CA GLU A 366 11.43 -3.13 -41.11
C GLU A 366 11.96 -3.10 -42.55
N ILE A 367 12.68 -2.02 -42.90
CA ILE A 367 13.27 -1.83 -44.24
C ILE A 367 14.51 -2.68 -44.40
N ASP A 368 15.42 -2.58 -43.44
CA ASP A 368 16.78 -3.11 -43.54
C ASP A 368 16.91 -4.56 -43.07
N ARG A 369 15.95 -5.05 -42.28
CA ARG A 369 15.89 -6.41 -41.71
C ARG A 369 17.24 -6.87 -41.11
N PRO A 370 17.78 -6.12 -40.14
CA PRO A 370 19.09 -6.40 -39.56
C PRO A 370 19.12 -7.78 -38.87
N GLN A 371 20.27 -8.44 -38.92
CA GLN A 371 20.49 -9.66 -38.14
C GLN A 371 20.89 -9.29 -36.70
N VAL A 372 19.88 -9.08 -35.84
CA VAL A 372 20.13 -8.73 -34.44
C VAL A 372 20.55 -9.97 -33.66
N ALA A 373 21.77 -9.96 -33.14
CA ALA A 373 22.31 -11.06 -32.35
C ALA A 373 21.65 -11.15 -30.97
N ARG A 374 21.35 -12.37 -30.53
CA ARG A 374 20.82 -12.68 -29.19
C ARG A 374 21.75 -12.19 -28.07
N SER A 375 23.05 -12.36 -28.26
CA SER A 375 24.09 -11.88 -27.37
C SER A 375 24.94 -10.88 -28.14
N LEU A 376 24.98 -9.65 -27.64
CA LEU A 376 25.77 -8.60 -28.26
C LEU A 376 27.26 -8.85 -28.00
N GLN A 377 28.00 -9.10 -29.08
CA GLN A 377 29.46 -9.19 -29.07
C GLN A 377 30.00 -7.88 -29.65
N VAL A 378 30.72 -7.12 -28.83
CA VAL A 378 31.30 -5.84 -29.23
C VAL A 378 32.66 -6.10 -29.86
N ASP A 379 32.79 -5.83 -31.16
CA ASP A 379 34.02 -5.99 -31.93
C ASP A 379 34.54 -4.64 -32.50
N GLU A 380 35.43 -4.70 -33.48
CA GLU A 380 36.03 -3.54 -34.14
C GLU A 380 35.03 -2.72 -34.99
N SER A 381 33.90 -3.31 -35.38
CA SER A 381 32.86 -2.63 -36.16
C SER A 381 32.05 -1.62 -35.34
N PHE A 382 32.11 -1.71 -34.01
CA PHE A 382 31.41 -0.82 -33.10
C PHE A 382 32.15 0.52 -33.00
N SER A 383 31.44 1.59 -33.32
CA SER A 383 31.97 2.94 -33.21
C SER A 383 32.20 3.33 -31.75
N ARG A 384 32.99 4.38 -31.54
CA ARG A 384 33.17 4.98 -30.19
C ARG A 384 31.85 5.38 -29.55
N LEU A 385 30.86 5.86 -30.33
CA LEU A 385 29.55 6.22 -29.80
C LEU A 385 28.71 5.00 -29.40
N ASP A 386 28.89 3.86 -30.08
CA ASP A 386 28.23 2.60 -29.70
C ASP A 386 28.78 2.09 -28.38
N ARG A 387 30.11 2.05 -28.24
CA ARG A 387 30.78 1.67 -26.99
C ARG A 387 30.40 2.60 -25.84
N TRP A 388 30.32 3.90 -26.10
CA TRP A 388 29.88 4.89 -25.12
C TRP A 388 28.46 4.63 -24.62
N ILE A 389 27.47 4.49 -25.51
CA ILE A 389 26.08 4.30 -25.07
C ILE A 389 25.88 2.95 -24.34
N LEU A 390 26.67 1.92 -24.71
CA LEU A 390 26.68 0.65 -24.00
C LEU A 390 27.28 0.76 -22.59
N SER A 391 28.34 1.55 -22.41
CA SER A 391 28.90 1.88 -21.09
C SER A 391 27.89 2.64 -20.23
N ARG A 392 27.23 3.67 -20.79
CA ARG A 392 26.16 4.42 -20.12
C ARG A 392 24.99 3.52 -19.72
N LEU A 393 24.63 2.53 -20.55
CA LEU A 393 23.61 1.54 -20.22
C LEU A 393 24.03 0.69 -19.00
N GLN A 394 25.29 0.30 -18.89
CA GLN A 394 25.76 -0.45 -17.71
C GLN A 394 25.65 0.38 -16.42
N ARG A 395 25.99 1.68 -16.48
CA ARG A 395 25.75 2.63 -15.37
C ARG A 395 24.28 2.73 -14.99
N LEU A 396 23.40 2.80 -15.99
CA LEU A 396 21.96 2.81 -15.75
C LEU A 396 21.50 1.52 -15.05
N ILE A 397 21.96 0.35 -15.50
CA ILE A 397 21.64 -0.94 -14.86
C ILE A 397 22.09 -0.95 -13.38
N GLN A 398 23.32 -0.50 -13.10
CA GLN A 398 23.86 -0.40 -11.73
C GLN A 398 22.98 0.49 -10.86
N SER A 399 22.63 1.69 -11.34
CA SER A 399 21.80 2.65 -10.60
C SER A 399 20.40 2.10 -10.36
N CYS A 400 19.73 1.59 -11.41
CA CYS A 400 18.37 1.07 -11.29
C CYS A 400 18.28 -0.12 -10.33
N ARG A 401 19.27 -1.03 -10.34
CA ARG A 401 19.33 -2.14 -9.36
C ARG A 401 19.46 -1.62 -7.94
N ALA A 402 20.47 -0.79 -7.68
CA ALA A 402 20.71 -0.24 -6.36
C ALA A 402 19.51 0.54 -5.81
N SER A 403 18.80 1.27 -6.68
CA SER A 403 17.57 1.98 -6.31
C SER A 403 16.41 1.05 -6.02
N LEU A 404 16.17 0.02 -6.85
CA LEU A 404 15.08 -0.94 -6.61
C LEU A 404 15.31 -1.81 -5.38
N ASP A 405 16.57 -2.16 -5.06
CA ASP A 405 16.93 -2.86 -3.81
C ASP A 405 16.55 -2.04 -2.56
N GLN A 406 16.41 -0.71 -2.71
CA GLN A 406 15.98 0.24 -1.68
C GLN A 406 14.54 0.76 -1.92
N PHE A 407 13.81 0.14 -2.84
CA PHE A 407 12.47 0.54 -3.26
C PHE A 407 12.34 1.99 -3.76
N ASP A 408 13.42 2.61 -4.25
CA ASP A 408 13.44 3.99 -4.76
C ASP A 408 13.12 4.04 -6.25
N THR A 409 11.83 3.97 -6.58
CA THR A 409 11.35 4.11 -7.97
C THR A 409 11.57 5.50 -8.55
N HIS A 410 11.66 6.53 -7.70
CA HIS A 410 11.84 7.92 -8.12
C HIS A 410 13.20 8.10 -8.78
N THR A 411 14.25 7.57 -8.16
CA THR A 411 15.60 7.59 -8.74
C THR A 411 15.69 6.77 -10.04
N VAL A 412 15.03 5.61 -10.10
CA VAL A 412 14.96 4.80 -11.34
C VAL A 412 14.40 5.63 -12.50
N VAL A 413 13.24 6.26 -12.31
CA VAL A 413 12.61 7.07 -13.36
C VAL A 413 13.50 8.23 -13.77
N ARG A 414 14.07 8.97 -12.80
CA ARG A 414 14.99 10.09 -13.08
C ARG A 414 16.18 9.66 -13.94
N ASP A 415 16.83 8.55 -13.58
CA ASP A 415 18.04 8.08 -14.26
C ASP A 415 17.71 7.51 -15.64
N VAL A 416 16.56 6.86 -15.79
CA VAL A 416 16.05 6.42 -17.11
C VAL A 416 15.73 7.62 -18.00
N GLU A 417 15.06 8.65 -17.50
CA GLU A 417 14.77 9.87 -18.29
C GLU A 417 16.06 10.56 -18.73
N ALA A 418 17.07 10.64 -17.86
CA ALA A 418 18.39 11.16 -18.20
C ALA A 418 19.09 10.33 -19.28
N PHE A 419 19.04 9.00 -19.19
CA PHE A 419 19.61 8.11 -20.21
C PHE A 419 18.86 8.21 -21.55
N LEU A 420 17.52 8.32 -21.53
CA LEU A 420 16.71 8.50 -22.73
C LEU A 420 17.07 9.79 -23.48
N GLU A 421 17.39 10.86 -22.75
CA GLU A 421 17.89 12.11 -23.32
C GLU A 421 19.24 11.89 -24.04
N GLU A 422 20.15 11.13 -23.44
CA GLU A 422 21.43 10.74 -24.06
C GLU A 422 21.23 9.89 -25.32
N LEU A 423 20.35 8.90 -25.23
CA LEU A 423 20.05 7.98 -26.32
C LEU A 423 19.40 8.71 -27.51
N SER A 424 18.36 9.50 -27.25
CA SER A 424 17.57 10.17 -28.29
C SER A 424 18.31 11.36 -28.89
N ASN A 425 18.72 12.32 -28.06
CA ASN A 425 19.20 13.62 -28.52
C ASN A 425 20.70 13.65 -28.82
N TRP A 426 21.46 12.66 -28.37
CA TRP A 426 22.89 12.55 -28.68
C TRP A 426 23.24 11.35 -29.56
N TYR A 427 22.98 10.12 -29.10
CA TYR A 427 23.39 8.91 -29.80
C TYR A 427 22.65 8.76 -31.14
N ILE A 428 21.31 8.67 -31.13
CA ILE A 428 20.51 8.51 -32.35
C ILE A 428 20.76 9.69 -33.28
N ARG A 429 20.70 10.92 -32.78
CA ARG A 429 20.88 12.14 -33.58
C ARG A 429 22.19 12.16 -34.38
N ARG A 430 23.31 11.70 -33.79
CA ARG A 430 24.61 11.62 -34.50
C ARG A 430 24.74 10.40 -35.40
N ASN A 431 24.02 9.32 -35.08
CA ASN A 431 24.11 8.06 -35.82
C ASN A 431 23.03 7.86 -36.89
N ARG A 432 22.04 8.77 -37.05
CA ARG A 432 20.97 8.65 -38.08
C ARG A 432 21.49 8.30 -39.48
N ARG A 433 22.63 8.89 -39.88
CA ARG A 433 23.24 8.62 -41.19
C ARG A 433 23.65 7.16 -41.37
N ARG A 434 24.01 6.44 -40.31
CA ARG A 434 24.35 5.01 -40.36
C ARG A 434 23.13 4.18 -40.74
N PHE A 435 21.97 4.49 -40.17
CA PHE A 435 20.69 3.86 -40.50
C PHE A 435 20.20 4.19 -41.91
N TRP A 436 20.57 5.34 -42.49
CA TRP A 436 20.17 5.76 -43.84
C TRP A 436 21.06 5.25 -44.98
N LYS A 437 22.19 4.58 -44.69
CA LYS A 437 23.07 4.03 -45.74
C LYS A 437 22.29 2.98 -46.55
N ALA A 438 22.45 2.97 -47.87
CA ALA A 438 21.74 2.00 -48.72
C ALA A 438 22.23 0.56 -48.51
N GLU A 439 23.52 0.37 -48.23
CA GLU A 439 24.13 -0.96 -48.08
C GLU A 439 24.22 -1.39 -46.60
N MET A 440 23.94 -2.67 -46.35
CA MET A 440 24.09 -3.30 -45.04
C MET A 440 25.55 -3.73 -44.80
N GLY A 441 26.39 -2.78 -44.38
CA GLY A 441 27.77 -3.04 -43.99
C GLY A 441 27.95 -3.29 -42.48
N PRO A 442 29.14 -3.74 -42.03
CA PRO A 442 29.43 -4.04 -40.63
C PRO A 442 29.13 -2.88 -39.67
N ASP A 443 29.47 -1.65 -40.06
CA ASP A 443 29.17 -0.44 -39.27
C ASP A 443 27.67 -0.19 -39.07
N LYS A 444 26.84 -0.45 -40.10
CA LYS A 444 25.38 -0.28 -40.02
C LYS A 444 24.76 -1.38 -39.16
N GLN A 445 25.22 -2.61 -39.32
CA GLN A 445 24.80 -3.74 -38.50
C GLN A 445 25.16 -3.54 -37.02
N ALA A 446 26.35 -3.00 -36.72
CA ALA A 446 26.75 -2.64 -35.36
C ALA A 446 25.79 -1.61 -34.74
N ALA A 447 25.37 -0.58 -35.49
CA ALA A 447 24.40 0.41 -35.01
C ALA A 447 23.04 -0.21 -34.65
N TYR A 448 22.54 -1.14 -35.49
CA TYR A 448 21.31 -1.88 -35.21
C TYR A 448 21.45 -2.77 -33.99
N ASN A 449 22.54 -3.51 -33.88
CA ASN A 449 22.81 -4.40 -32.75
C ASN A 449 22.90 -3.61 -31.44
N THR A 450 23.56 -2.45 -31.44
CA THR A 450 23.61 -1.55 -30.29
C THR A 450 22.22 -1.04 -29.92
N LEU A 451 21.46 -0.48 -30.87
CA LEU A 451 20.17 0.13 -30.57
C LEU A 451 19.13 -0.91 -30.12
N ALA A 452 19.10 -2.10 -30.75
CA ALA A 452 18.24 -3.20 -30.34
C ALA A 452 18.58 -3.68 -28.93
N HIS A 453 19.87 -3.85 -28.62
CA HIS A 453 20.31 -4.26 -27.28
C HIS A 453 19.95 -3.22 -26.20
N VAL A 454 20.15 -1.93 -26.50
CA VAL A 454 19.77 -0.83 -25.60
C VAL A 454 18.26 -0.80 -25.38
N LEU A 455 17.46 -0.88 -26.45
CA LEU A 455 16.00 -0.82 -26.36
C LEU A 455 15.43 -2.03 -25.59
N HIS A 456 15.96 -3.23 -25.83
CA HIS A 456 15.59 -4.43 -25.09
C HIS A 456 15.93 -4.32 -23.60
N THR A 457 17.17 -3.95 -23.28
CA THR A 457 17.60 -3.82 -21.88
C THR A 457 16.80 -2.73 -21.16
N LEU A 458 16.58 -1.59 -21.81
CA LEU A 458 15.77 -0.50 -21.26
C LEU A 458 14.31 -0.93 -21.03
N SER A 459 13.75 -1.73 -21.94
CA SER A 459 12.40 -2.28 -21.78
C SER A 459 12.32 -3.19 -20.56
N ILE A 460 13.33 -4.05 -20.31
CA ILE A 460 13.35 -4.90 -19.11
C ILE A 460 13.50 -4.04 -17.84
N LEU A 461 14.40 -3.05 -17.85
CA LEU A 461 14.60 -2.16 -16.70
C LEU A 461 13.32 -1.40 -16.30
N THR A 462 12.49 -1.05 -17.28
CA THR A 462 11.28 -0.24 -17.07
C THR A 462 9.99 -1.06 -16.98
N ALA A 463 10.01 -2.36 -17.30
CA ALA A 463 8.85 -3.24 -17.26
C ALA A 463 8.13 -3.30 -15.89
N PRO A 464 8.83 -3.25 -14.72
CA PRO A 464 8.16 -3.16 -13.42
C PRO A 464 7.31 -1.88 -13.25
N ILE A 465 7.63 -0.82 -13.99
CA ILE A 465 6.97 0.49 -13.89
C ILE A 465 5.92 0.68 -14.99
N ILE A 466 6.26 0.41 -16.26
CA ILE A 466 5.39 0.63 -17.44
C ILE A 466 5.16 -0.67 -18.22
N PRO A 467 4.44 -1.65 -17.62
CA PRO A 467 4.39 -3.02 -18.12
C PRO A 467 3.76 -3.17 -19.51
N PHE A 468 2.84 -2.30 -19.91
CA PHE A 468 2.11 -2.45 -21.17
C PHE A 468 2.92 -1.97 -22.36
N VAL A 469 3.53 -0.78 -22.25
CA VAL A 469 4.40 -0.22 -23.29
C VAL A 469 5.62 -1.11 -23.51
N THR A 470 6.25 -1.61 -22.44
CA THR A 470 7.43 -2.46 -22.57
C THR A 470 7.10 -3.83 -23.14
N GLU A 471 5.94 -4.41 -22.79
CA GLU A 471 5.48 -5.67 -23.38
C GLU A 471 5.19 -5.48 -24.88
N HIS A 472 4.55 -4.38 -25.27
CA HIS A 472 4.30 -4.09 -26.68
C HIS A 472 5.61 -3.97 -27.49
N ILE A 473 6.55 -3.15 -27.02
CA ILE A 473 7.87 -2.98 -27.67
C ILE A 473 8.60 -4.33 -27.78
N TYR A 474 8.51 -5.16 -26.75
CA TYR A 474 9.10 -6.48 -26.72
C TYR A 474 8.52 -7.39 -27.79
N GLN A 475 7.19 -7.54 -27.84
CA GLN A 475 6.52 -8.42 -28.80
C GLN A 475 6.68 -7.96 -30.25
N ASP A 476 6.63 -6.65 -30.49
CA ASP A 476 6.59 -6.10 -31.85
C ASP A 476 7.96 -6.13 -32.54
N ALA A 477 9.02 -5.71 -31.83
CA ALA A 477 10.29 -5.35 -32.47
C ALA A 477 11.52 -6.12 -31.96
N LEU A 478 11.42 -6.81 -30.83
CA LEU A 478 12.59 -7.32 -30.11
C LEU A 478 12.57 -8.84 -29.86
N ARG A 479 11.38 -9.43 -29.64
CA ARG A 479 11.25 -10.82 -29.23
C ARG A 479 11.76 -11.76 -30.33
N ALA A 480 12.78 -12.53 -30.00
CA ALA A 480 13.19 -13.70 -30.77
C ALA A 480 12.39 -14.94 -30.32
N GLU A 481 12.23 -15.92 -31.20
CA GLU A 481 11.47 -17.16 -30.93
C GLU A 481 12.00 -17.93 -29.70
N GLU A 482 13.31 -17.88 -29.46
CA GLU A 482 13.98 -18.52 -28.31
C GLU A 482 13.92 -17.72 -27.00
N TRP A 483 13.40 -16.49 -27.03
CA TRP A 483 13.28 -15.66 -25.82
C TRP A 483 11.95 -15.95 -25.10
N PRO A 484 11.85 -15.62 -23.80
CA PRO A 484 10.60 -15.80 -23.06
C PRO A 484 9.40 -15.20 -23.78
N GLU A 485 8.23 -15.81 -23.60
CA GLU A 485 7.00 -15.39 -24.28
C GLU A 485 6.56 -13.98 -23.92
N SER A 486 7.02 -13.42 -22.80
CA SER A 486 6.71 -12.07 -22.33
C SER A 486 7.94 -11.44 -21.70
N ILE A 487 8.04 -10.10 -21.74
CA ILE A 487 9.13 -9.38 -21.08
C ILE A 487 9.11 -9.59 -19.57
N HIS A 488 7.94 -9.87 -18.99
CA HIS A 488 7.74 -10.11 -17.56
C HIS A 488 8.33 -11.44 -17.08
N LEU A 489 8.80 -12.29 -18.00
CA LEU A 489 9.52 -13.53 -17.72
C LEU A 489 11.04 -13.39 -17.92
N CYS A 490 11.51 -12.23 -18.37
CA CYS A 490 12.94 -11.96 -18.53
C CYS A 490 13.62 -11.74 -17.17
N LYS A 491 14.89 -12.15 -17.07
CA LYS A 491 15.72 -11.85 -15.90
C LYS A 491 16.01 -10.35 -15.86
N TYR A 492 15.96 -9.75 -14.67
CA TYR A 492 16.34 -8.36 -14.50
C TYR A 492 17.83 -8.18 -14.85
N PRO A 493 18.23 -7.16 -15.64
CA PRO A 493 19.56 -7.11 -16.28
C PRO A 493 20.67 -6.95 -15.24
N GLU A 494 21.83 -7.56 -15.45
CA GLU A 494 23.05 -7.37 -14.63
C GLU A 494 24.07 -6.54 -15.40
N ALA A 495 24.76 -5.64 -14.70
CA ALA A 495 25.74 -4.76 -15.32
C ALA A 495 27.01 -5.52 -15.66
N ARG A 496 27.53 -5.27 -16.86
CA ARG A 496 28.80 -5.81 -17.35
C ARG A 496 29.94 -4.85 -17.07
N GLU A 497 30.76 -5.17 -16.07
CA GLU A 497 31.90 -4.32 -15.70
C GLU A 497 32.92 -4.17 -16.84
N ASP A 498 33.05 -5.18 -17.69
CA ASP A 498 33.95 -5.17 -18.85
C ASP A 498 33.53 -4.18 -19.96
N TRP A 499 32.31 -3.64 -19.88
CA TRP A 499 31.79 -2.64 -20.82
C TRP A 499 31.81 -1.21 -20.27
N LEU A 500 32.22 -1.03 -19.01
CA LEU A 500 32.38 0.28 -18.41
C LEU A 500 33.68 0.93 -18.93
N ASP A 501 33.55 2.12 -19.52
CA ASP A 501 34.66 2.92 -20.02
C ASP A 501 34.53 4.36 -19.49
N GLU A 502 35.05 4.58 -18.28
CA GLU A 502 34.96 5.87 -17.59
C GLU A 502 35.66 6.99 -18.37
N ALA A 503 36.77 6.68 -19.04
CA ALA A 503 37.50 7.65 -19.84
C ALA A 503 36.67 8.10 -21.05
N LEU A 504 36.07 7.16 -21.78
CA LEU A 504 35.17 7.46 -22.90
C LEU A 504 33.92 8.22 -22.45
N GLU A 505 33.33 7.86 -21.31
CA GLU A 505 32.21 8.59 -20.73
C GLU A 505 32.58 10.06 -20.44
N ALA A 506 33.73 10.30 -19.81
CA ALA A 506 34.22 11.65 -19.51
C ALA A 506 34.51 12.46 -20.78
N GLU A 507 35.14 11.84 -21.80
CA GLU A 507 35.41 12.49 -23.08
C GLU A 507 34.12 12.89 -23.81
N VAL A 508 33.12 12.02 -23.84
CA VAL A 508 31.83 12.32 -24.49
C VAL A 508 31.05 13.35 -23.67
N ALA A 509 31.12 13.33 -22.35
CA ALA A 509 30.53 14.35 -21.48
C ALA A 509 31.11 15.74 -21.79
N LEU A 510 32.44 15.87 -21.90
CA LEU A 510 33.11 17.11 -22.29
C LEU A 510 32.66 17.59 -23.69
N ALA A 511 32.58 16.67 -24.65
CA ALA A 511 32.09 16.99 -26.00
C ALA A 511 30.64 17.47 -26.01
N ARG A 512 29.78 16.92 -25.14
CA ARG A 512 28.39 17.34 -24.94
C ARG A 512 28.30 18.73 -24.34
N GLU A 513 29.09 19.00 -23.32
CA GLU A 513 29.16 20.31 -22.68
C GLU A 513 29.63 21.38 -23.67
N ALA A 514 30.73 21.13 -24.39
CA ALA A 514 31.23 22.06 -25.40
C ALA A 514 30.20 22.34 -26.50
N ALA A 515 29.47 21.32 -26.97
CA ALA A 515 28.41 21.50 -27.96
C ALA A 515 27.23 22.32 -27.41
N SER A 516 26.85 22.10 -26.14
CA SER A 516 25.79 22.85 -25.46
C SER A 516 26.17 24.33 -25.30
N LEU A 517 27.39 24.61 -24.81
CA LEU A 517 27.92 25.97 -24.67
C LEU A 517 28.02 26.67 -26.04
N GLY A 518 28.45 25.96 -27.08
CA GLY A 518 28.48 26.48 -28.44
C GLY A 518 27.08 26.84 -28.96
N LEU A 519 26.07 26.00 -28.71
CA LEU A 519 24.68 26.26 -29.07
C LEU A 519 24.12 27.46 -28.28
N ALA A 520 24.43 27.56 -26.98
CA ALA A 520 24.01 28.67 -26.13
C ALA A 520 24.63 29.99 -26.60
N ALA A 521 25.94 30.02 -26.87
CA ALA A 521 26.63 31.19 -27.41
C ALA A 521 26.06 31.61 -28.77
N ARG A 522 25.78 30.63 -29.65
CA ARG A 522 25.14 30.86 -30.94
C ARG A 522 23.73 31.48 -30.80
N ASN A 523 22.93 30.95 -29.89
CA ASN A 523 21.58 31.44 -29.60
C ASN A 523 21.62 32.86 -29.03
N ALA A 524 22.56 33.14 -28.12
CA ALA A 524 22.80 34.49 -27.61
C ALA A 524 23.20 35.47 -28.72
N ALA A 525 24.02 35.00 -29.67
CA ALA A 525 24.38 35.74 -30.88
C ALA A 525 23.28 35.77 -31.97
N LYS A 526 22.10 35.16 -31.72
CA LYS A 526 20.96 35.06 -32.64
C LYS A 526 21.30 34.49 -34.02
N ILE A 527 22.29 33.60 -34.11
CA ILE A 527 22.69 32.98 -35.37
C ILE A 527 21.80 31.75 -35.66
N LYS A 528 20.96 31.81 -36.70
CA LYS A 528 19.98 30.75 -37.04
C LYS A 528 20.62 29.42 -37.41
N VAL A 529 20.18 28.28 -36.84
CA VAL A 529 20.69 26.94 -37.18
C VAL A 529 20.22 26.54 -38.59
N ARG A 530 21.11 26.76 -39.57
CA ARG A 530 20.84 26.72 -41.02
C ARG A 530 19.83 27.77 -41.48
#